data_AF-A0A6P0Z6P0-F1
#
_entry.id   AF-A0A6P0Z6P0-F1
#
_cell.length_a   1.000
_cell.length_b   1.000
_cell.length_c   1.000
_cell.angle_alpha   90.00
_cell.angle_beta   90.00
_cell.angle_gamma   90.00
#
_symmetry.space_group_name_H-M   'P 1'
#
loop_
_entity.id
_entity.type
_entity.pdbx_description
1 polymer ?
#
loop_
_entity_poly.entity_id
_entity_poly.type
_entity_poly.pdbx_seq_one_letter_code
_entity_poly.pdbx_strand_id
1 'polypeptide(L)'
;MKITYNPILDLHLWHDYCLGQLSHFAGLPSDYDISSIIQIIPTSDCLATLRRLRWLARLQPWGITILAEGTKEGMQGAQGLLSDGESRSKIPITQPHRLTFWLEISDRAFAN
;
A
#
# COMPACT_ATOMS: atom_id res chain seq x y z
N MET A 1 12.32 22.44 12.37
CA MET A 1 11.84 22.01 11.04
C MET A 1 10.65 21.09 11.22
N LYS A 2 9.53 21.30 10.50
CA LYS A 2 8.37 20.38 10.53
C LYS A 2 8.56 19.33 9.45
N ILE A 3 8.70 18.08 9.85
CA ILE A 3 8.78 16.93 8.93
C ILE A 3 7.37 16.65 8.40
N THR A 4 7.22 16.45 7.09
CA THR A 4 5.96 16.10 6.43
C THR A 4 6.11 14.77 5.71
N TYR A 5 5.07 13.94 5.77
CA TYR A 5 5.00 12.66 5.06
C TYR A 5 3.94 12.74 3.98
N ASN A 6 4.33 12.47 2.73
CA ASN A 6 3.45 12.57 1.56
C ASN A 6 3.24 11.19 0.93
N PRO A 7 2.01 10.83 0.54
CA PRO A 7 1.75 9.59 -0.17
C PRO A 7 2.42 9.62 -1.54
N ILE A 8 3.10 8.52 -1.87
CA ILE A 8 3.80 8.34 -3.16
C ILE A 8 3.41 7.05 -3.88
N LEU A 9 2.82 6.09 -3.16
CA LEU A 9 2.32 4.85 -3.71
C LEU A 9 1.18 4.36 -2.82
N ASP A 10 0.05 4.08 -3.43
CA ASP A 10 -1.08 3.40 -2.80
C ASP A 10 -1.29 2.04 -3.48
N LEU A 11 -1.21 0.98 -2.69
CA LEU A 11 -1.52 -0.37 -3.12
C LEU A 11 -2.84 -0.77 -2.47
N HIS A 12 -3.85 -0.99 -3.31
CA HIS A 12 -5.18 -1.37 -2.87
C HIS A 12 -5.40 -2.86 -3.14
N LEU A 13 -5.95 -3.56 -2.15
CA LEU A 13 -6.53 -4.88 -2.31
C LEU A 13 -7.93 -4.71 -2.90
N TRP A 14 -8.10 -5.24 -4.10
CA TRP A 14 -9.40 -5.38 -4.74
C TRP A 14 -9.71 -6.85 -4.82
N HIS A 15 -10.92 -7.22 -4.43
CA HIS A 15 -11.41 -8.57 -4.61
C HIS A 15 -12.73 -8.51 -5.37
N ASP A 16 -12.65 -8.80 -6.66
CA ASP A 16 -13.84 -9.13 -7.44
C ASP A 16 -14.25 -10.55 -7.04
N TYR A 17 -15.32 -10.65 -6.28
CA TYR A 17 -15.81 -11.93 -5.78
C TYR A 17 -16.25 -12.85 -6.93
N CYS A 18 -15.36 -13.77 -7.33
CA CYS A 18 -15.65 -14.91 -8.21
C CYS A 18 -14.55 -16.00 -8.12
N LEU A 19 -14.15 -16.41 -6.91
CA LEU A 19 -13.31 -17.59 -6.74
C LEU A 19 -14.18 -18.78 -6.32
N GLY A 20 -14.45 -19.68 -7.28
CA GLY A 20 -14.94 -21.03 -7.01
C GLY A 20 -16.41 -21.19 -6.60
N GLN A 21 -17.29 -20.22 -6.85
CA GLN A 21 -18.71 -20.40 -6.52
C GLN A 21 -19.34 -21.57 -7.30
N LEU A 22 -19.53 -22.70 -6.61
CA LEU A 22 -20.69 -23.55 -6.84
C LEU A 22 -21.92 -22.66 -6.75
N SER A 23 -22.79 -22.73 -7.75
CA SER A 23 -23.92 -21.85 -8.09
C SER A 23 -25.02 -21.66 -7.03
N HIS A 24 -24.73 -21.89 -5.74
CA HIS A 24 -25.71 -22.03 -4.67
C HIS A 24 -25.54 -21.11 -3.44
N PHE A 25 -24.51 -20.25 -3.36
CA PHE A 25 -24.42 -19.29 -2.24
C PHE A 25 -25.12 -17.97 -2.55
N ALA A 26 -26.15 -17.66 -1.74
CA ALA A 26 -27.08 -16.54 -1.89
C ALA A 26 -26.50 -15.14 -1.59
N GLY A 27 -25.17 -14.96 -1.71
CA GLY A 27 -24.44 -13.74 -1.38
C GLY A 27 -23.45 -13.93 -0.23
N LEU A 28 -22.60 -12.93 -0.03
CA LEU A 28 -21.69 -12.86 1.11
C LEU A 28 -22.50 -12.67 2.42
N PRO A 29 -22.07 -13.27 3.55
CA PRO A 29 -22.58 -12.92 4.86
C PRO A 29 -22.54 -11.40 5.08
N SER A 30 -23.54 -10.85 5.76
CA SER A 30 -23.63 -9.41 6.02
C SER A 30 -22.46 -8.84 6.85
N ASP A 31 -21.71 -9.73 7.50
CA ASP A 31 -20.53 -9.47 8.33
C ASP A 31 -19.21 -9.90 7.65
N TYR A 32 -19.23 -10.24 6.36
CA TYR A 32 -18.03 -10.62 5.62
C TYR A 32 -17.14 -9.39 5.39
N ASP A 33 -16.10 -9.27 6.21
CA ASP A 33 -15.07 -8.25 6.06
C ASP A 33 -13.80 -8.87 5.49
N ILE A 34 -13.57 -8.66 4.20
CA ILE A 34 -12.39 -9.17 3.51
C ILE A 34 -11.08 -8.58 4.05
N SER A 35 -11.12 -7.40 4.67
CA SER A 35 -9.94 -6.79 5.28
C SER A 35 -9.44 -7.55 6.52
N SER A 36 -10.30 -8.39 7.11
CA SER A 36 -9.92 -9.33 8.15
C SER A 36 -9.30 -10.62 7.61
N ILE A 37 -9.47 -10.88 6.31
CA ILE A 37 -9.06 -12.12 5.64
C ILE A 37 -7.78 -11.90 4.83
N ILE A 38 -7.68 -10.80 4.08
CA ILE A 38 -6.56 -10.56 3.17
C ILE A 38 -5.78 -9.34 3.64
N GLN A 39 -4.47 -9.49 3.79
CA GLN A 39 -3.59 -8.40 4.18
C GLN A 39 -2.34 -8.34 3.30
N ILE A 40 -1.91 -7.11 2.97
CA ILE A 40 -0.60 -6.86 2.36
C ILE A 40 0.42 -6.63 3.46
N ILE A 41 1.55 -7.35 3.41
CA ILE A 41 2.62 -7.24 4.39
C ILE A 41 3.94 -6.92 3.68
N PRO A 42 4.61 -5.79 3.97
CA PRO A 42 5.95 -5.53 3.48
C PRO A 42 6.94 -6.61 3.87
N THR A 43 7.74 -7.10 2.92
CA THR A 43 8.84 -8.01 3.26
C THR A 43 9.94 -7.31 4.07
N SER A 44 10.87 -8.08 4.64
CA SER A 44 12.07 -7.54 5.30
C SER A 44 12.87 -6.60 4.40
N ASP A 45 13.01 -6.96 3.12
CA ASP A 45 13.81 -6.22 2.15
C ASP A 45 13.12 -4.92 1.74
N CYS A 46 11.79 -4.95 1.62
CA CYS A 46 10.96 -3.77 1.45
C CYS A 46 11.14 -2.82 2.64
N LEU A 47 10.99 -3.31 3.87
CA LEU A 47 11.17 -2.50 5.08
C LEU A 47 12.59 -1.92 5.19
N ALA A 48 13.63 -2.67 4.85
CA ALA A 48 15.00 -2.18 4.82
C ALA A 48 15.17 -1.04 3.79
N THR A 49 14.58 -1.20 2.60
CA THR A 49 14.57 -0.18 1.55
C THR A 49 13.84 1.08 1.99
N LEU A 50 12.63 0.95 2.56
CA LEU A 50 11.85 2.09 3.06
C LEU A 50 12.59 2.84 4.17
N ARG A 51 13.21 2.13 5.13
CA ARG A 51 14.04 2.75 6.18
C ARG A 51 15.21 3.51 5.59
N ARG A 52 15.92 2.93 4.62
CA ARG A 52 17.05 3.59 3.94
C ARG A 52 16.60 4.89 3.26
N LEU A 53 15.40 4.92 2.70
CA LEU A 53 14.82 6.09 2.02
C LEU A 53 14.10 7.06 2.98
N ARG A 54 13.98 6.71 4.27
CA ARG A 54 13.16 7.41 5.28
C ARG A 54 11.68 7.49 4.89
N TRP A 55 11.20 6.43 4.26
CA TRP A 55 9.80 6.27 3.90
C TRP A 55 9.09 5.41 4.92
N LEU A 56 7.77 5.56 5.00
CA LEU A 56 6.91 4.81 5.91
C LEU A 56 5.93 3.97 5.12
N ALA A 57 5.75 2.74 5.56
CA ALA A 57 4.65 1.87 5.15
C ALA A 57 3.52 2.05 6.16
N ARG A 58 2.35 2.51 5.72
CA ARG A 58 1.13 2.58 6.52
C ARG A 58 0.15 1.52 6.04
N LEU A 59 0.01 0.48 6.85
CA LEU A 59 -0.99 -0.57 6.61
C LEU A 59 -2.40 -0.02 6.80
N GLN A 60 -3.30 -0.46 5.93
CA GLN A 60 -4.72 -0.14 5.93
C GLN A 60 -5.52 -1.43 5.76
N PRO A 61 -6.78 -1.48 6.22
CA PRO A 61 -7.62 -2.67 6.02
C PRO A 61 -7.73 -3.08 4.54
N TRP A 62 -7.77 -2.10 3.63
CA TRP A 62 -7.87 -2.32 2.19
C TRP A 62 -6.52 -2.33 1.46
N GLY A 63 -5.37 -2.40 2.15
CA GLY A 63 -4.06 -2.45 1.51
C GLY A 63 -2.97 -1.68 2.24
N ILE A 64 -2.16 -0.93 1.50
CA ILE A 64 -1.00 -0.22 2.05
C ILE A 64 -0.69 1.08 1.30
N THR A 65 -0.42 2.13 2.07
CA THR A 65 0.11 3.41 1.55
C THR A 65 1.58 3.55 1.91
N ILE A 66 2.42 3.88 0.94
CA ILE A 66 3.81 4.29 1.16
C ILE A 66 3.90 5.80 1.19
N LEU A 67 4.51 6.32 2.25
CA LEU A 67 4.68 7.74 2.51
C LEU A 67 6.16 8.12 2.46
N ALA A 68 6.53 9.13 1.68
CA ALA A 68 7.89 9.66 1.66
C ALA A 68 8.04 10.85 2.63
N GLU A 69 9.17 10.90 3.34
CA GLU A 69 9.57 12.11 4.09
C GLU A 69 9.95 13.22 3.11
N GLY A 70 9.20 14.32 3.14
CA GLY A 70 9.45 15.52 2.33
C GLY A 70 9.67 16.77 3.19
N THR A 71 10.28 17.80 2.60
CA THR A 71 10.37 19.14 3.18
C THR A 71 9.22 20.03 2.70
N LYS A 72 8.82 21.01 3.53
CA LYS A 72 7.71 21.94 3.28
C LYS A 72 7.76 22.72 1.95
N GLU A 73 8.86 22.68 1.21
CA GLU A 73 9.04 23.46 -0.03
C GLU A 73 8.37 22.83 -1.26
N GLY A 74 7.91 21.58 -1.18
CA GLY A 74 7.16 20.91 -2.26
C GLY A 74 5.63 21.03 -2.14
N MET A 75 5.11 22.01 -1.40
CA MET A 75 3.72 22.01 -0.91
C MET A 75 2.68 22.69 -1.82
N GLN A 76 2.91 22.74 -3.14
CA GLN A 76 1.89 23.16 -4.10
C GLN A 76 1.85 22.17 -5.27
N GLY A 77 0.90 21.24 -5.27
CA GLY A 77 0.59 20.49 -6.51
C GLY A 77 0.42 18.98 -6.42
N ALA A 78 -0.15 18.41 -5.36
CA ALA A 78 -0.47 16.98 -5.34
C ALA A 78 -1.98 16.71 -5.20
N GLN A 79 -2.77 17.36 -6.05
CA GLN A 79 -3.92 16.71 -6.69
C GLN A 79 -3.64 16.74 -8.19
N GLY A 80 -3.33 15.58 -8.77
CA GLY A 80 -3.05 15.46 -10.19
C GLY A 80 -1.56 15.34 -10.50
N LEU A 81 -1.25 14.21 -11.13
CA LEU A 81 -0.09 13.91 -11.97
C LEU A 81 0.96 15.02 -12.12
N LEU A 82 2.21 14.68 -11.75
CA LEU A 82 3.43 15.09 -12.44
C LEU A 82 3.40 16.54 -12.98
N SER A 83 3.30 17.53 -12.09
CA SER A 83 3.42 18.93 -12.45
C SER A 83 4.57 19.54 -11.66
N ASP A 84 5.76 19.48 -12.26
CA ASP A 84 6.97 20.34 -12.14
C ASP A 84 7.36 20.99 -10.79
N GLY A 85 6.88 20.46 -9.68
CA GLY A 85 7.32 20.76 -8.32
C GLY A 85 7.69 19.44 -7.66
N GLU A 86 8.90 18.97 -7.91
CA GLU A 86 9.44 17.73 -7.33
C GLU A 86 9.09 17.67 -5.84
N SER A 87 8.19 16.77 -5.47
CA SER A 87 8.12 16.31 -4.08
C SER A 87 9.44 15.58 -3.84
N ARG A 88 10.47 16.35 -3.43
CA ARG A 88 11.81 15.85 -3.22
C ARG A 88 11.76 14.95 -2.00
N SER A 89 11.72 13.64 -2.24
CA SER A 89 12.12 12.66 -1.24
C SER A 89 13.42 13.17 -0.62
N LYS A 90 13.46 13.25 0.71
CA LYS A 90 14.64 13.73 1.45
C LYS A 90 15.92 13.01 1.04
N ILE A 91 15.80 11.76 0.61
CA ILE A 91 16.88 10.97 0.04
C ILE A 91 16.63 10.83 -1.46
N PRO A 92 17.58 11.28 -2.32
CA PRO A 92 17.43 11.20 -3.76
C PRO A 92 17.42 9.74 -4.20
N ILE A 93 16.48 9.41 -5.09
CA ILE A 93 16.38 8.08 -5.69
C ILE A 93 17.22 8.10 -6.98
N THR A 94 18.43 7.58 -6.91
CA THR A 94 19.35 7.54 -8.07
C THR A 94 19.13 6.30 -8.96
N GLN A 95 18.38 5.32 -8.47
CA GLN A 95 18.09 4.07 -9.19
C GLN A 95 16.72 3.51 -8.78
N PRO A 96 16.03 2.75 -9.66
CA PRO A 96 14.80 2.08 -9.31
C PRO A 96 15.00 1.12 -8.13
N HIS A 97 14.06 1.12 -7.19
CA HIS A 97 14.04 0.19 -6.07
C HIS A 97 12.85 -0.76 -6.18
N ARG A 98 13.10 -2.06 -6.07
CA ARG A 98 12.04 -3.07 -6.04
C ARG A 98 11.48 -3.16 -4.63
N LEU A 99 10.21 -2.83 -4.47
CA LEU A 99 9.46 -3.09 -3.24
C LEU A 99 8.75 -4.44 -3.39
N THR A 100 8.87 -5.30 -2.39
CA THR A 100 8.22 -6.62 -2.37
C THR A 100 7.27 -6.72 -1.19
N PHE A 101 6.18 -7.43 -1.38
CA PHE A 101 5.13 -7.61 -0.39
C PHE A 101 4.66 -9.06 -0.38
N TRP A 102 4.29 -9.55 0.79
CA TRP A 102 3.52 -10.76 0.96
C TRP A 102 2.03 -10.42 0.88
N LEU A 103 1.27 -11.29 0.23
CA LEU A 103 -0.18 -11.34 0.35
C LEU A 103 -0.51 -12.46 1.32
N GLU A 104 -0.97 -12.12 2.52
CA GLU A 104 -1.41 -13.08 3.52
C GLU A 104 -2.92 -13.25 3.41
N ILE A 105 -3.38 -14.50 3.41
CA ILE A 105 -4.79 -14.87 3.36
C ILE A 105 -5.09 -15.73 4.58
N SER A 106 -5.85 -15.17 5.52
CA SER A 106 -6.27 -15.77 6.77
C SER A 106 -7.70 -16.32 6.67
N ASP A 107 -7.96 -17.13 5.64
CA ASP A 107 -9.23 -17.84 5.47
C ASP A 107 -8.96 -19.33 5.20
N ARG A 108 -9.63 -20.18 6.00
CA ARG A 108 -9.54 -21.64 5.87
C ARG A 108 -10.22 -22.14 4.59
N ALA A 109 -11.16 -21.39 4.04
CA ALA A 109 -11.83 -21.75 2.78
C ALA A 109 -10.96 -21.46 1.55
N PHE A 110 -10.06 -20.47 1.62
CA PHE A 110 -9.15 -20.11 0.53
C PHE A 110 -7.94 -21.06 0.40
N ALA A 111 -7.63 -21.80 1.47
CA ALA A 111 -6.48 -22.72 1.51
C ALA A 111 -6.75 -24.10 0.89
N ASN A 112 -7.97 -24.37 0.41
CA ASN A 112 -8.38 -25.60 -0.30
C ASN A 112 -8.88 -25.27 -1.71
#